data_AF-A0AAD4V8Z6-F1
#
_entry.id   AF-A0AAD4V8Z6-F1
#
_cell.length_a   1.000
_cell.length_b   1.000
_cell.length_c   1.000
_cell.angle_alpha   90.00
_cell.angle_beta   90.00
_cell.angle_gamma   90.00
#
_symmetry.space_group_name_H-M   'P 1'
#
loop_
_entity.id
_entity.type
_entity.pdbx_description
1 polymer ?
#
loop_
_entity_poly.entity_id
_entity_poly.type
_entity_poly.pdbx_seq_one_letter_code
_entity_poly.pdbx_strand_id
1 'polypeptide(L)'
;MVSYRWSLRVVTSALTSPNSSSSPVDFRPWACPGSWDPQLARARGTRSLPGLLWLRWRDTWAARGLLPGPNSLRWSWSYRVMLKEVEGADHHEQSLVAYAIYGAIFTFDSVIGKIAKFAIALAVEDVNSDPEMLNGTKLTLKMQNTKSSDFLGIIEALQFMENDTVAIIGPQFSATAHVISHIVDELKVPLLSFAATDPTLSPTQFPFLVRTTRSDLFQMTAVADLVDYYEWRDVIAIYVNDDFGRNAIAALGDKLAEKRCKISYKVPLNPRATKDEITNALISVSSMESRILILHIYTSWGLQVLTEARNLMMMASGYVWIATD
;
A
#
# COMPACT_ATOMS: atom_id res chain seq x y z
N MET A 1 -6.95 12.24 -11.92
CA MET A 1 -6.85 11.69 -10.55
C MET A 1 -7.87 10.56 -10.41
N VAL A 2 -7.43 9.31 -10.58
CA VAL A 2 -8.30 8.13 -10.48
C VAL A 2 -8.31 7.66 -9.03
N SER A 3 -9.48 7.72 -8.39
CA SER A 3 -9.69 7.22 -7.03
C SER A 3 -9.92 5.72 -7.08
N TYR A 4 -8.95 4.93 -6.64
CA TYR A 4 -9.14 3.49 -6.43
C TYR A 4 -9.97 3.26 -5.16
N ARG A 5 -11.05 2.49 -5.30
CA ARG A 5 -11.91 2.07 -4.19
C ARG A 5 -11.46 0.67 -3.78
N TRP A 6 -10.85 0.54 -2.61
CA TRP A 6 -10.41 -0.76 -2.09
C TRP A 6 -11.52 -1.40 -1.27
N SER A 7 -11.79 -2.68 -1.51
CA SER A 7 -12.75 -3.50 -0.77
C SER A 7 -11.98 -4.53 0.04
N LEU A 8 -12.11 -4.48 1.36
CA LEU A 8 -11.78 -5.63 2.21
C LEU A 8 -12.80 -6.74 1.88
N ARG A 9 -12.33 -7.95 1.53
CA ARG A 9 -13.22 -9.11 1.39
C ARG A 9 -13.07 -10.00 2.60
N VAL A 10 -13.99 -9.84 3.54
CA VAL A 10 -14.22 -10.85 4.58
C VAL A 10 -15.10 -11.94 3.96
N VAL A 11 -14.55 -13.13 3.74
CA VAL A 11 -15.33 -14.27 3.26
C VAL A 11 -15.91 -15.00 4.48
N THR A 12 -17.16 -14.73 4.80
CA THR A 12 -17.94 -15.53 5.77
C THR A 12 -19.02 -16.30 5.01
N SER A 13 -19.04 -17.62 5.15
CA SER A 13 -20.18 -18.42 4.69
C SER A 13 -21.31 -18.35 5.73
N ALA A 14 -22.43 -17.73 5.37
CA ALA A 14 -23.67 -17.81 6.13
C ALA A 14 -24.65 -18.70 5.36
N LEU A 15 -24.99 -19.86 5.93
CA LEU A 15 -26.16 -20.62 5.49
C LEU A 15 -27.27 -20.43 6.52
N THR A 16 -28.37 -19.84 6.04
CA THR A 16 -29.67 -19.79 6.71
C THR A 16 -30.20 -21.20 6.88
N SER A 17 -30.48 -21.61 8.12
CA SER A 17 -31.34 -22.75 8.43
C SER A 17 -32.71 -22.24 8.90
N PRO A 18 -33.83 -22.79 8.39
CA PRO A 18 -35.17 -22.45 8.84
C PRO A 18 -35.56 -23.26 10.08
N ASN A 19 -36.38 -22.65 10.95
CA ASN A 19 -37.05 -23.21 12.13
C ASN A 19 -36.26 -23.25 13.45
N SER A 20 -36.54 -22.27 14.31
CA SER A 20 -37.25 -22.56 15.57
C SER A 20 -37.77 -21.27 16.20
N SER A 21 -39.04 -21.32 16.56
CA SER A 21 -39.83 -20.29 17.23
C SER A 21 -39.45 -20.17 18.70
N SER A 22 -39.10 -18.96 19.16
CA SER A 22 -39.34 -18.55 20.54
C SER A 22 -39.44 -17.01 20.62
N SER A 23 -40.35 -16.56 21.48
CA SER A 23 -40.95 -15.23 21.58
C SER A 23 -39.97 -14.10 21.96
N PRO A 24 -40.30 -12.82 21.69
CA PRO A 24 -39.38 -11.71 21.86
C PRO A 24 -39.23 -11.31 23.34
N VAL A 25 -37.99 -11.16 23.80
CA VAL A 25 -37.68 -10.52 25.08
C VAL A 25 -37.67 -9.00 24.86
N ASP A 26 -38.57 -8.34 25.56
CA ASP A 26 -38.84 -6.91 25.57
C ASP A 26 -37.71 -6.17 26.32
N PHE A 27 -36.95 -5.32 25.63
CA PHE A 27 -35.98 -4.41 26.28
C PHE A 27 -36.44 -2.96 26.10
N ARG A 28 -36.97 -2.38 27.18
CA ARG A 28 -37.26 -0.94 27.27
C ARG A 28 -35.95 -0.14 27.38
N PRO A 29 -35.82 1.01 26.70
CA PRO A 29 -34.69 1.91 26.92
C PRO A 29 -34.86 2.68 28.24
N TRP A 30 -33.83 2.67 29.06
CA TRP A 30 -33.69 3.58 30.20
C TRP A 30 -33.24 4.95 29.67
N ALA A 31 -33.99 6.01 30.01
CA ALA A 31 -33.72 7.38 29.63
C ALA A 31 -32.68 8.05 30.53
N CYS A 32 -31.83 8.90 29.93
CA CYS A 32 -30.84 9.78 30.56
C CYS A 32 -31.45 10.73 31.61
N PRO A 33 -30.59 11.41 32.39
CA PRO A 33 -30.82 12.84 32.60
C PRO A 33 -29.56 13.70 32.41
N GLY A 34 -29.73 14.78 31.64
CA GLY A 34 -28.76 15.86 31.46
C GLY A 34 -29.18 16.90 30.40
N SER A 35 -30.32 17.58 30.63
CA SER A 35 -30.77 18.93 30.17
C SER A 35 -30.44 19.43 28.74
N TRP A 36 -31.41 19.57 27.80
CA TRP A 36 -32.40 20.69 27.56
C TRP A 36 -31.73 22.05 27.21
N ASP A 37 -32.15 22.88 26.23
CA ASP A 37 -33.46 23.09 25.57
C ASP A 37 -33.33 23.72 24.14
N PRO A 38 -34.14 23.29 23.15
CA PRO A 38 -34.26 23.83 21.79
C PRO A 38 -35.34 24.93 21.60
N GLN A 39 -35.06 25.95 20.78
CA GLN A 39 -36.11 26.72 20.10
C GLN A 39 -35.69 27.19 18.70
N LEU A 40 -36.27 26.59 17.65
CA LEU A 40 -37.05 27.29 16.62
C LEU A 40 -37.73 26.28 15.68
N ALA A 41 -39.05 26.22 15.82
CA ALA A 41 -40.04 25.51 15.00
C ALA A 41 -40.21 26.21 13.61
N ARG A 42 -40.93 25.74 12.58
CA ARG A 42 -42.12 24.88 12.50
C ARG A 42 -42.46 24.58 11.00
N ALA A 43 -42.86 23.33 10.70
CA ALA A 43 -43.85 22.84 9.68
C ALA A 43 -43.61 23.07 8.15
N ARG A 44 -43.96 22.18 7.20
CA ARG A 44 -45.04 21.15 7.06
C ARG A 44 -44.65 19.99 6.11
N GLY A 45 -45.29 18.81 6.32
CA GLY A 45 -45.64 17.63 5.45
C GLY A 45 -44.81 17.26 4.20
N THR A 46 -44.55 15.99 3.84
CA THR A 46 -45.37 14.75 3.89
C THR A 46 -44.52 13.47 3.67
N ARG A 47 -44.88 12.41 4.40
CA ARG A 47 -44.76 10.93 4.19
C ARG A 47 -43.67 10.28 3.28
N SER A 48 -42.82 9.50 3.95
CA SER A 48 -42.36 8.09 3.72
C SER A 48 -41.62 7.64 2.45
N LEU A 49 -40.32 7.37 2.59
CA LEU A 49 -39.64 6.05 2.49
C LEU A 49 -38.16 6.18 2.97
N PRO A 50 -37.48 5.11 3.43
CA PRO A 50 -36.38 5.19 4.39
C PRO A 50 -34.97 5.32 3.79
N GLY A 51 -34.17 6.20 4.40
CA GLY A 51 -32.82 5.83 4.85
C GLY A 51 -31.62 6.01 3.90
N LEU A 52 -31.46 7.15 3.22
CA LEU A 52 -30.14 7.64 2.83
C LEU A 52 -29.80 8.87 3.69
N LEU A 53 -29.07 8.65 4.78
CA LEU A 53 -28.46 9.71 5.55
C LEU A 53 -27.10 10.03 4.92
N TRP A 54 -27.04 11.13 4.16
CA TRP A 54 -25.77 11.70 3.71
C TRP A 54 -25.11 12.40 4.90
N LEU A 55 -24.05 11.80 5.46
CA LEU A 55 -23.06 12.57 6.22
C LEU A 55 -22.15 13.28 5.22
N ARG A 56 -22.47 14.53 4.94
CA ARG A 56 -21.58 15.45 4.24
C ARG A 56 -20.58 15.99 5.26
N TRP A 57 -19.35 15.49 5.23
CA TRP A 57 -18.23 16.19 5.84
C TRP A 57 -17.91 17.41 4.97
N ARG A 58 -18.02 18.60 5.54
CA ARG A 58 -17.76 19.88 4.88
C ARG A 58 -16.65 20.55 5.67
N ASP A 59 -15.41 20.42 5.19
CA ASP A 59 -14.30 21.18 5.75
C ASP A 59 -14.44 22.65 5.36
N THR A 60 -15.03 23.42 6.27
CA THR A 60 -14.86 24.87 6.31
C THR A 60 -13.62 25.19 7.14
N TRP A 61 -12.50 25.49 6.47
CA TRP A 61 -11.37 26.14 7.11
C TRP A 61 -11.73 27.60 7.38
N ALA A 62 -12.16 27.90 8.61
CA ALA A 62 -12.27 29.26 9.13
C ALA A 62 -11.03 29.56 9.97
N ALA A 63 -10.09 30.29 9.36
CA ALA A 63 -8.94 30.84 10.04
C ALA A 63 -9.33 32.07 10.88
N ARG A 64 -9.00 32.03 12.18
CA ARG A 64 -8.71 33.17 13.07
C ARG A 64 -7.67 32.62 14.05
N GLY A 65 -6.46 33.12 14.22
CA GLY A 65 -5.87 34.40 13.88
C GLY A 65 -5.08 34.85 15.11
N LEU A 66 -3.77 34.60 15.13
CA LEU A 66 -2.79 35.35 15.93
C LEU A 66 -1.49 35.43 15.10
N LEU A 67 -1.21 36.64 14.60
CA LEU A 67 0.04 37.03 13.96
C LEU A 67 1.16 37.15 15.02
N PRO A 68 2.43 37.05 14.61
CA PRO A 68 3.15 38.30 14.37
C PRO A 68 3.98 38.32 13.08
N GLY A 69 3.91 39.46 12.37
CA GLY A 69 5.05 40.26 11.92
C GLY A 69 5.98 39.73 10.81
N PRO A 70 6.20 40.50 9.72
CA PRO A 70 6.92 40.03 8.55
C PRO A 70 8.43 40.17 8.74
N ASN A 71 9.18 39.08 8.57
CA ASN A 71 10.55 39.15 8.09
C ASN A 71 10.84 37.96 7.19
N SER A 72 11.26 38.32 5.98
CA SER A 72 11.68 37.52 4.85
C SER A 72 12.37 36.20 5.20
N LEU A 73 11.76 35.07 4.85
CA LEU A 73 12.48 33.85 4.48
C LEU A 73 11.84 33.29 3.21
N ARG A 74 12.43 33.70 2.08
CA ARG A 74 12.14 33.17 0.75
C ARG A 74 12.84 31.81 0.67
N TRP A 75 12.09 30.73 0.79
CA TRP A 75 12.62 29.39 0.51
C TRP A 75 12.80 29.25 -1.02
N SER A 76 14.01 29.50 -1.49
CA SER A 76 14.43 29.15 -2.84
C SER A 76 14.97 27.72 -2.78
N TRP A 77 14.24 26.79 -3.39
CA TRP A 77 14.82 25.51 -3.80
C TRP A 77 15.57 25.79 -5.10
N SER A 78 16.90 25.83 -5.04
CA SER A 78 17.74 25.92 -6.23
C SER A 78 18.28 24.51 -6.49
N TYR A 79 17.58 23.74 -7.33
CA TYR A 79 18.18 22.56 -7.96
C TYR A 79 19.20 23.07 -8.98
N ARG A 80 20.48 22.86 -8.71
CA ARG A 80 21.53 23.06 -9.73
C ARG A 80 21.56 21.79 -10.57
N VAL A 81 20.81 21.78 -11.67
CA VAL A 81 21.01 20.80 -12.75
C VAL A 81 22.44 21.02 -13.26
N MET A 82 23.32 20.06 -13.06
CA MET A 82 24.66 20.08 -13.67
C MET A 82 24.49 19.77 -15.15
N LEU A 83 24.23 20.81 -15.95
CA LEU A 83 24.29 20.72 -17.40
C LEU A 83 25.76 20.73 -17.82
N LYS A 84 26.18 19.72 -18.57
CA LYS A 84 27.50 19.69 -19.20
C LYS A 84 27.37 20.39 -20.56
N GLU A 85 27.92 21.60 -20.67
CA GLU A 85 28.12 22.24 -21.97
C GLU A 85 29.16 21.43 -22.76
N VAL A 86 28.82 21.06 -23.99
CA VAL A 86 29.73 20.46 -24.95
C VAL A 86 30.37 21.60 -25.72
N GLU A 87 31.65 21.90 -25.46
CA GLU A 87 32.41 22.85 -26.27
C GLU A 87 32.78 22.20 -27.62
N GLY A 88 32.23 22.76 -28.70
CA GLY A 88 32.57 22.42 -30.08
C GLY A 88 31.72 23.25 -31.05
N ALA A 89 32.38 24.15 -31.78
CA ALA A 89 31.79 25.20 -32.61
C ALA A 89 30.94 24.72 -33.79
N ASP A 90 29.75 25.32 -33.97
CA ASP A 90 29.38 26.10 -35.17
C ASP A 90 27.98 26.71 -35.01
N HIS A 91 27.80 27.94 -35.50
CA HIS A 91 26.57 28.73 -35.38
C HIS A 91 25.43 28.17 -36.24
N HIS A 92 24.71 27.19 -35.69
CA HIS A 92 23.29 26.98 -35.96
C HIS A 92 22.57 26.93 -34.62
N GLU A 93 21.67 27.90 -34.40
CA GLU A 93 20.78 27.95 -33.25
C GLU A 93 19.71 26.85 -33.38
N GLN A 94 20.16 25.60 -33.34
CA GLN A 94 19.32 24.47 -32.97
C GLN A 94 19.06 24.64 -31.48
N SER A 95 17.85 25.09 -31.13
CA SER A 95 17.34 25.03 -29.76
C SER A 95 17.55 23.61 -29.24
N LEU A 96 18.64 23.37 -28.50
CA LEU A 96 18.93 22.08 -27.90
C LEU A 96 17.80 21.78 -26.92
N VAL A 97 16.96 20.82 -27.26
CA VAL A 97 15.91 20.36 -26.37
C VAL A 97 16.59 19.69 -25.19
N ALA A 98 16.52 20.33 -24.01
CA ALA A 98 17.01 19.71 -22.78
C ALA A 98 16.27 18.40 -22.54
N TYR A 99 17.00 17.35 -22.16
CA TYR A 99 16.40 16.05 -21.85
C TYR A 99 16.81 15.58 -20.46
N ALA A 100 15.90 14.89 -19.78
CA ALA A 100 16.16 14.27 -18.49
C ALA A 100 15.87 12.77 -18.59
N ILE A 101 16.85 11.93 -18.21
CA ILE A 101 16.74 10.48 -18.28
C ILE A 101 16.14 9.94 -16.99
N TYR A 102 15.08 9.17 -17.11
CA TYR A 102 14.44 8.45 -16.01
C TYR A 102 14.55 6.95 -16.25
N GLY A 103 15.05 6.24 -15.25
CA GLY A 103 15.15 4.80 -15.24
C GLY A 103 13.87 4.20 -14.66
N ALA A 104 13.49 3.01 -15.11
CA ALA A 104 12.45 2.23 -14.44
C ALA A 104 12.86 0.75 -14.34
N ILE A 105 12.78 0.19 -13.14
CA ILE A 105 13.17 -1.20 -12.83
C ILE A 105 11.99 -1.93 -12.19
N PHE A 106 11.41 -2.91 -12.89
CA PHE A 106 10.36 -3.78 -12.32
C PHE A 106 10.12 -5.01 -13.21
N THR A 107 9.32 -5.96 -12.73
CA THR A 107 8.98 -7.16 -13.50
C THR A 107 7.89 -6.86 -14.51
N PHE A 108 8.18 -6.89 -15.81
CA PHE A 108 7.18 -6.59 -16.85
C PHE A 108 6.06 -7.63 -16.96
N ASP A 109 6.36 -8.88 -16.65
CA ASP A 109 5.43 -10.00 -16.88
C ASP A 109 4.47 -10.24 -15.71
N SER A 110 4.59 -9.48 -14.61
CA SER A 110 3.66 -9.54 -13.48
C SER A 110 2.36 -8.78 -13.77
N VAL A 111 1.27 -9.10 -13.07
CA VAL A 111 -0.01 -8.39 -13.22
C VAL A 111 0.17 -6.88 -12.98
N ILE A 112 0.86 -6.53 -11.90
CA ILE A 112 1.17 -5.14 -11.54
C ILE A 112 2.08 -4.52 -12.61
N GLY A 113 3.12 -5.22 -13.03
CA GLY A 113 4.11 -4.71 -13.97
C GLY A 113 3.59 -4.44 -15.36
N LYS A 114 2.68 -5.28 -15.89
CA LYS A 114 2.03 -5.03 -17.18
C LYS A 114 1.28 -3.70 -17.19
N ILE A 115 0.55 -3.42 -16.11
CA ILE A 115 -0.21 -2.18 -15.95
C ILE A 115 0.74 -1.01 -15.70
N ALA A 116 1.71 -1.16 -14.79
CA ALA A 116 2.68 -0.12 -14.46
C ALA A 116 3.51 0.31 -15.68
N LYS A 117 3.96 -0.65 -16.51
CA LYS A 117 4.69 -0.36 -17.75
C LYS A 117 3.91 0.56 -18.68
N PHE A 118 2.65 0.26 -18.91
CA PHE A 118 1.79 1.07 -19.75
C PHE A 118 1.52 2.44 -19.12
N ALA A 119 1.19 2.47 -17.82
CA ALA A 119 0.89 3.71 -17.10
C ALA A 119 2.09 4.69 -17.04
N ILE A 120 3.30 4.19 -16.79
CA ILE A 120 4.51 5.03 -16.76
C ILE A 120 4.82 5.58 -18.15
N ALA A 121 4.68 4.75 -19.20
CA ALA A 121 4.91 5.20 -20.58
C ALA A 121 3.92 6.31 -20.98
N LEU A 122 2.63 6.12 -20.69
CA LEU A 122 1.61 7.15 -20.93
C LEU A 122 1.86 8.42 -20.12
N ALA A 123 2.25 8.31 -18.84
CA ALA A 123 2.54 9.49 -18.03
C ALA A 123 3.70 10.32 -18.61
N VAL A 124 4.71 9.65 -19.16
CA VAL A 124 5.83 10.34 -19.84
C VAL A 124 5.39 10.98 -21.15
N GLU A 125 4.52 10.32 -21.91
CA GLU A 125 3.92 10.89 -23.13
C GLU A 125 3.08 12.13 -22.82
N ASP A 126 2.20 12.05 -21.82
CA ASP A 126 1.36 13.15 -21.36
C ASP A 126 2.21 14.35 -20.94
N VAL A 127 3.24 14.14 -20.11
CA VAL A 127 4.16 15.20 -19.67
C VAL A 127 4.89 15.84 -20.85
N ASN A 128 5.35 15.04 -21.80
CA ASN A 128 6.09 15.53 -22.97
C ASN A 128 5.18 16.22 -24.01
N SER A 129 3.87 15.99 -23.95
CA SER A 129 2.89 16.62 -24.85
C SER A 129 2.60 18.08 -24.49
N ASP A 130 2.87 18.47 -23.24
CA ASP A 130 2.70 19.84 -22.73
C ASP A 130 4.06 20.53 -22.50
N PRO A 131 4.51 21.41 -23.40
CA PRO A 131 5.79 22.11 -23.27
C PRO A 131 5.88 23.01 -22.03
N GLU A 132 4.75 23.45 -21.47
CA GLU A 132 4.73 24.32 -20.29
C GLU A 132 5.02 23.55 -19.00
N MET A 133 4.81 22.22 -18.99
CA MET A 133 4.94 21.41 -17.78
C MET A 133 6.38 21.35 -17.25
N LEU A 134 7.37 21.28 -18.15
CA LEU A 134 8.80 21.17 -17.81
C LEU A 134 9.66 22.23 -18.51
N ASN A 135 9.08 23.39 -18.83
CA ASN A 135 9.76 24.50 -19.52
C ASN A 135 10.55 24.06 -20.77
N GLY A 136 9.92 23.23 -21.61
CA GLY A 136 10.53 22.70 -22.84
C GLY A 136 11.49 21.51 -22.66
N THR A 137 11.73 21.04 -21.43
CA THR A 137 12.53 19.83 -21.16
C THR A 137 11.72 18.57 -21.46
N LYS A 138 12.30 17.62 -22.20
CA LYS A 138 11.67 16.31 -22.48
C LYS A 138 12.16 15.21 -21.54
N LEU A 139 11.23 14.38 -21.11
CA LEU A 139 11.49 13.16 -20.36
C LEU A 139 11.86 12.02 -21.31
N THR A 140 13.01 11.39 -21.06
CA THR A 140 13.44 10.18 -21.75
C THR A 140 13.36 9.01 -20.79
N LEU A 141 12.48 8.06 -21.07
CA LEU A 141 12.25 6.90 -20.23
C LEU A 141 13.03 5.68 -20.72
N LYS A 142 13.83 5.07 -19.84
CA LYS A 142 14.50 3.79 -20.07
C LYS A 142 13.97 2.78 -19.06
N MET A 143 13.49 1.63 -19.53
CA MET A 143 12.92 0.59 -18.66
C MET A 143 13.71 -0.71 -18.74
N GLN A 144 13.91 -1.35 -17.59
CA GLN A 144 14.58 -2.66 -17.48
C GLN A 144 13.69 -3.67 -16.76
N ASN A 145 13.63 -4.89 -17.32
CA ASN A 145 12.84 -5.98 -16.77
C ASN A 145 13.65 -6.78 -15.74
N THR A 146 13.21 -6.76 -14.49
CA THR A 146 13.91 -7.48 -13.40
C THR A 146 13.56 -8.97 -13.33
N LYS A 147 12.55 -9.45 -14.07
CA LYS A 147 12.11 -10.86 -14.11
C LYS A 147 11.87 -11.48 -12.71
N SER A 148 11.42 -10.68 -11.76
CA SER A 148 11.23 -11.08 -10.35
C SER A 148 12.49 -11.64 -9.68
N SER A 149 13.64 -11.10 -10.06
CA SER A 149 14.94 -11.37 -9.45
C SER A 149 15.44 -10.11 -8.76
N ASP A 150 15.64 -10.20 -7.44
CA ASP A 150 16.24 -9.12 -6.66
C ASP A 150 17.64 -8.78 -7.19
N PHE A 151 18.43 -9.81 -7.53
CA PHE A 151 19.76 -9.64 -8.09
C PHE A 151 19.75 -8.84 -9.39
N LEU A 152 18.86 -9.17 -10.34
CA LEU A 152 18.74 -8.39 -11.57
C LEU A 152 18.27 -6.97 -11.27
N GLY A 153 17.31 -6.79 -10.35
CA GLY A 153 16.88 -5.46 -9.92
C GLY A 153 18.03 -4.57 -9.43
N ILE A 154 18.96 -5.14 -8.65
CA ILE A 154 20.12 -4.41 -8.14
C ILE A 154 21.09 -4.04 -9.28
N ILE A 155 21.41 -4.99 -10.17
CA ILE A 155 22.32 -4.75 -11.30
C ILE A 155 21.76 -3.65 -12.23
N GLU A 156 20.48 -3.73 -12.58
CA GLU A 156 19.84 -2.72 -13.43
C GLU A 156 19.78 -1.34 -12.77
N ALA A 157 19.58 -1.29 -11.45
CA ALA A 157 19.62 -0.03 -10.71
C ALA A 157 21.01 0.61 -10.79
N LEU A 158 22.08 -0.17 -10.59
CA LEU A 158 23.45 0.31 -10.69
C LEU A 158 23.76 0.84 -12.10
N GLN A 159 23.32 0.13 -13.14
CA GLN A 159 23.47 0.59 -14.53
C GLN A 159 22.74 1.92 -14.78
N PHE A 160 21.58 2.15 -14.17
CA PHE A 160 20.91 3.45 -14.27
C PHE A 160 21.69 4.56 -13.57
N MET A 161 22.24 4.28 -12.39
CA MET A 161 23.02 5.26 -11.64
C MET A 161 24.34 5.62 -12.34
N GLU A 162 24.91 4.71 -13.13
CA GLU A 162 26.10 4.98 -13.96
C GLU A 162 25.80 5.86 -15.19
N ASN A 163 24.56 5.86 -15.69
CA ASN A 163 24.17 6.51 -16.94
C ASN A 163 23.44 7.86 -16.75
N ASP A 164 23.85 8.66 -15.75
CA ASP A 164 23.31 10.01 -15.46
C ASP A 164 21.76 10.05 -15.34
N THR A 165 21.18 8.98 -14.77
CA THR A 165 19.73 8.91 -14.54
C THR A 165 19.32 9.87 -13.42
N VAL A 166 18.31 10.71 -13.66
CA VAL A 166 17.81 11.71 -12.72
C VAL A 166 17.01 11.10 -11.58
N ALA A 167 16.24 10.05 -11.85
CA ALA A 167 15.52 9.27 -10.85
C ALA A 167 15.16 7.88 -11.39
N ILE A 168 14.97 6.93 -10.46
CA ILE A 168 14.63 5.55 -10.78
C ILE A 168 13.21 5.25 -10.27
N ILE A 169 12.34 4.76 -11.16
CA ILE A 169 10.98 4.30 -10.84
C ILE A 169 11.00 2.79 -10.58
N GLY A 170 10.49 2.36 -9.43
CA GLY A 170 10.63 1.01 -8.89
C GLY A 170 11.54 0.99 -7.65
N PRO A 171 11.88 -0.21 -7.13
CA PRO A 171 11.46 -1.52 -7.61
C PRO A 171 10.04 -1.90 -7.14
N GLN A 172 9.57 -3.06 -7.62
CA GLN A 172 8.27 -3.62 -7.25
C GLN A 172 8.29 -4.37 -5.90
N PHE A 173 9.40 -5.04 -5.55
CA PHE A 173 9.50 -5.88 -4.35
C PHE A 173 10.23 -5.15 -3.23
N SER A 174 9.74 -5.28 -1.99
CA SER A 174 10.34 -4.61 -0.83
C SER A 174 11.75 -5.11 -0.53
N ALA A 175 12.04 -6.40 -0.71
CA ALA A 175 13.38 -6.96 -0.57
C ALA A 175 14.39 -6.27 -1.52
N THR A 176 14.03 -6.12 -2.79
CA THR A 176 14.86 -5.36 -3.74
C THR A 176 14.98 -3.89 -3.31
N ALA A 177 13.88 -3.28 -2.86
CA ALA A 177 13.85 -1.87 -2.46
C ALA A 177 14.82 -1.60 -1.30
N HIS A 178 14.88 -2.48 -0.29
CA HIS A 178 15.82 -2.34 0.82
C HIS A 178 17.26 -2.24 0.36
N VAL A 179 17.69 -3.15 -0.51
CA VAL A 179 19.07 -3.18 -1.00
C VAL A 179 19.38 -1.95 -1.84
N ILE A 180 18.50 -1.60 -2.78
CA ILE A 180 18.72 -0.46 -3.67
C ILE A 180 18.67 0.86 -2.88
N SER A 181 17.83 0.96 -1.84
CA SER A 181 17.68 2.18 -1.03
C SER A 181 19.00 2.60 -0.38
N HIS A 182 19.80 1.65 0.11
CA HIS A 182 21.13 1.95 0.63
C HIS A 182 22.06 2.55 -0.44
N ILE A 183 21.99 2.06 -1.67
CA ILE A 183 22.87 2.50 -2.76
C ILE A 183 22.47 3.90 -3.22
N VAL A 184 21.17 4.13 -3.42
CA VAL A 184 20.65 5.41 -3.91
C VAL A 184 20.78 6.53 -2.88
N ASP A 185 20.74 6.20 -1.59
CA ASP A 185 21.02 7.16 -0.52
C ASP A 185 22.48 7.63 -0.56
N GLU A 186 23.43 6.76 -0.85
CA GLU A 186 24.84 7.14 -1.02
C GLU A 186 25.04 7.97 -2.28
N LEU A 187 24.46 7.53 -3.40
CA LEU A 187 24.60 8.19 -4.71
C LEU A 187 23.67 9.39 -4.92
N LYS A 188 22.80 9.68 -3.94
CA LYS A 188 21.83 10.80 -3.96
C LYS A 188 20.90 10.78 -5.17
N VAL A 189 20.50 9.58 -5.62
CA VAL A 189 19.56 9.38 -6.72
C VAL A 189 18.16 9.10 -6.16
N PRO A 190 17.13 9.88 -6.49
CA PRO A 190 15.78 9.56 -6.02
C PRO A 190 15.28 8.20 -6.54
N LEU A 191 14.79 7.36 -5.63
CA LEU A 191 14.17 6.07 -5.92
C LEU A 191 12.68 6.13 -5.58
N LEU A 192 11.83 5.93 -6.58
CA LEU A 192 10.37 6.01 -6.45
C LEU A 192 9.74 4.62 -6.56
N SER A 193 9.47 3.96 -5.43
CA SER A 193 8.74 2.69 -5.46
C SER A 193 7.23 2.89 -5.49
N PHE A 194 6.55 2.15 -6.38
CA PHE A 194 5.10 2.17 -6.49
C PHE A 194 4.40 0.94 -5.87
N ALA A 195 5.17 -0.04 -5.38
CA ALA A 195 4.61 -1.31 -4.89
C ALA A 195 5.31 -1.88 -3.65
N ALA A 196 6.44 -1.33 -3.19
CA ALA A 196 7.08 -1.77 -1.95
C ALA A 196 6.39 -1.17 -0.72
N THR A 197 5.62 -1.99 -0.02
CA THR A 197 4.74 -1.56 1.09
C THR A 197 5.35 -1.78 2.48
N ASP A 198 6.54 -2.38 2.57
CA ASP A 198 7.19 -2.76 3.84
C ASP A 198 7.22 -1.60 4.86
N PRO A 199 6.85 -1.84 6.14
CA PRO A 199 6.85 -0.81 7.20
C PRO A 199 8.20 -0.14 7.45
N THR A 200 9.30 -0.87 7.25
CA THR A 200 10.66 -0.42 7.56
C THR A 200 11.30 0.40 6.44
N LEU A 201 10.71 0.42 5.24
CA LEU A 201 11.05 1.34 4.15
C LEU A 201 10.61 2.79 4.46
N SER A 202 11.16 3.34 5.54
CA SER A 202 10.80 4.65 6.08
C SER A 202 11.70 5.77 5.55
N PRO A 203 11.16 6.98 5.31
CA PRO A 203 11.98 8.13 4.89
C PRO A 203 13.05 8.53 5.91
N THR A 204 12.85 8.18 7.19
CA THR A 204 13.83 8.40 8.26
C THR A 204 15.07 7.53 8.10
N GLN A 205 14.93 6.34 7.54
CA GLN A 205 16.04 5.43 7.27
C GLN A 205 16.57 5.60 5.85
N PHE A 206 15.68 5.90 4.89
CA PHE A 206 15.99 6.00 3.47
C PHE A 206 15.52 7.34 2.87
N PRO A 207 16.30 8.43 3.00
CA PRO A 207 15.86 9.77 2.59
C PRO A 207 15.62 9.94 1.08
N PHE A 208 16.29 9.17 0.23
CA PHE A 208 16.11 9.21 -1.22
C PHE A 208 15.04 8.24 -1.72
N LEU A 209 14.43 7.45 -0.83
CA LEU A 209 13.29 6.61 -1.16
C LEU A 209 11.97 7.38 -1.00
N VAL A 210 11.22 7.45 -2.09
CA VAL A 210 9.85 7.94 -2.14
C VAL A 210 8.93 6.79 -2.51
N ARG A 211 7.75 6.73 -1.90
CA ARG A 211 6.74 5.72 -2.21
C ARG A 211 5.44 6.35 -2.68
N THR A 212 4.83 5.78 -3.72
CA THR A 212 3.46 6.13 -4.15
C THR A 212 2.40 5.15 -3.65
N THR A 213 2.81 4.18 -2.84
CA THR A 213 1.94 3.23 -2.14
C THR A 213 1.88 3.52 -0.63
N ARG A 214 0.94 2.90 0.07
CA ARG A 214 0.83 2.98 1.54
C ARG A 214 1.70 1.92 2.19
N SER A 215 2.12 2.20 3.43
CA SER A 215 2.83 1.22 4.23
C SER A 215 1.89 0.16 4.80
N ASP A 216 2.35 -1.09 4.85
CA ASP A 216 1.65 -2.21 5.50
C ASP A 216 1.38 -1.94 6.98
N LEU A 217 2.11 -1.02 7.63
CA LEU A 217 1.83 -0.63 9.01
C LEU A 217 0.36 -0.24 9.21
N PHE A 218 -0.22 0.50 8.25
CA PHE A 218 -1.62 0.90 8.32
C PHE A 218 -2.56 -0.29 8.15
N GLN A 219 -2.21 -1.23 7.27
CA GLN A 219 -3.00 -2.43 7.06
C GLN A 219 -2.93 -3.37 8.27
N MET A 220 -1.75 -3.58 8.85
CA MET A 220 -1.56 -4.40 10.04
C MET A 220 -2.26 -3.80 11.26
N THR A 221 -2.31 -2.46 11.35
CA THR A 221 -3.13 -1.77 12.35
C THR A 221 -4.62 -2.09 12.15
N ALA A 222 -5.12 -2.00 10.93
CA ALA A 222 -6.51 -2.32 10.63
C ALA A 222 -6.86 -3.81 10.87
N VAL A 223 -5.92 -4.73 10.58
CA VAL A 223 -6.09 -6.15 10.89
C VAL A 223 -6.14 -6.38 12.40
N ALA A 224 -5.28 -5.72 13.18
CA ALA A 224 -5.31 -5.82 14.64
C ALA A 224 -6.61 -5.24 15.22
N ASP A 225 -7.11 -4.13 14.70
CA ASP A 225 -8.40 -3.55 15.10
C ASP A 225 -9.56 -4.49 14.76
N LEU A 226 -9.51 -5.20 13.63
CA LEU A 226 -10.51 -6.21 13.27
C LEU A 226 -10.50 -7.39 14.24
N VAL A 227 -9.31 -7.87 14.60
CA VAL A 227 -9.12 -8.97 15.55
C VAL A 227 -9.68 -8.59 16.93
N ASP A 228 -9.37 -7.38 17.40
CA ASP A 228 -9.88 -6.81 18.66
C ASP A 228 -11.41 -6.65 18.63
N TYR A 229 -11.97 -6.15 17.52
CA TYR A 229 -13.42 -5.94 17.36
C TYR A 229 -14.23 -7.24 17.48
N TYR A 230 -13.71 -8.35 16.95
CA TYR A 230 -14.34 -9.67 17.05
C TYR A 230 -13.94 -10.44 18.32
N GLU A 231 -13.20 -9.80 19.23
CA GLU A 231 -12.72 -10.37 20.49
C GLU A 231 -11.85 -11.63 20.31
N TRP A 232 -11.23 -11.79 19.15
CA TRP A 232 -10.28 -12.88 18.90
C TRP A 232 -8.96 -12.59 19.62
N ARG A 233 -8.44 -13.56 20.37
CA ARG A 233 -7.22 -13.39 21.18
C ARG A 233 -5.95 -13.90 20.49
N ASP A 234 -6.12 -14.92 19.65
CA ASP A 234 -5.03 -15.68 19.07
C ASP A 234 -5.23 -15.80 17.55
N VAL A 235 -4.22 -15.41 16.79
CA VAL A 235 -4.21 -15.52 15.32
C VAL A 235 -2.99 -16.28 14.83
N ILE A 236 -3.09 -16.87 13.65
CA ILE A 236 -1.97 -17.52 12.96
C ILE A 236 -1.57 -16.65 11.78
N ALA A 237 -0.29 -16.34 11.65
CA ALA A 237 0.25 -15.56 10.54
C ALA A 237 0.93 -16.48 9.53
N ILE A 238 0.41 -16.53 8.31
CA ILE A 238 1.03 -17.21 7.16
C ILE A 238 1.59 -16.13 6.24
N TYR A 239 2.89 -16.14 6.01
CA TYR A 239 3.55 -15.04 5.33
C TYR A 239 4.74 -15.48 4.49
N VAL A 240 5.14 -14.65 3.54
CA VAL A 240 6.32 -14.88 2.71
C VAL A 240 7.58 -14.56 3.49
N ASN A 241 8.58 -15.44 3.46
CA ASN A 241 9.78 -15.35 4.27
C ASN A 241 10.86 -14.46 3.62
N ASP A 242 10.50 -13.21 3.37
CA ASP A 242 11.40 -12.13 2.97
C ASP A 242 11.13 -10.87 3.82
N ASP A 243 11.73 -9.74 3.47
CA ASP A 243 11.60 -8.51 4.26
C ASP A 243 10.15 -8.01 4.29
N PHE A 244 9.47 -8.00 3.13
CA PHE A 244 8.05 -7.65 3.01
C PHE A 244 7.22 -8.43 4.03
N GLY A 245 7.30 -9.76 4.01
CA GLY A 245 6.48 -10.57 4.90
C GLY A 245 6.91 -10.49 6.37
N ARG A 246 8.21 -10.58 6.67
CA ARG A 246 8.70 -10.58 8.06
C ARG A 246 8.40 -9.27 8.78
N ASN A 247 8.62 -8.13 8.12
CA ASN A 247 8.47 -6.82 8.73
C ASN A 247 7.00 -6.45 8.92
N ALA A 248 6.12 -6.83 7.98
CA ALA A 248 4.68 -6.72 8.16
C ALA A 248 4.17 -7.56 9.33
N ILE A 249 4.60 -8.84 9.44
CA ILE A 249 4.20 -9.70 10.56
C ILE A 249 4.78 -9.24 11.91
N ALA A 250 5.96 -8.60 11.91
CA ALA A 250 6.48 -7.93 13.10
C ALA A 250 5.56 -6.76 13.52
N ALA A 251 5.24 -5.86 12.58
CA ALA A 251 4.34 -4.73 12.83
C ALA A 251 2.94 -5.18 13.29
N LEU A 252 2.41 -6.27 12.73
CA LEU A 252 1.17 -6.89 13.19
C LEU A 252 1.27 -7.40 14.63
N GLY A 253 2.38 -8.05 14.97
CA GLY A 253 2.64 -8.53 16.33
C GLY A 253 2.57 -7.39 17.35
N ASP A 254 3.21 -6.26 17.04
CA ASP A 254 3.20 -5.08 17.90
C ASP A 254 1.78 -4.51 18.05
N LYS A 255 1.03 -4.38 16.93
CA LYS A 255 -0.34 -3.86 16.95
C LYS A 255 -1.34 -4.76 17.67
N LEU A 256 -1.17 -6.09 17.56
CA LEU A 256 -1.97 -7.04 18.33
C LEU A 256 -1.65 -6.95 19.83
N ALA A 257 -0.38 -6.78 20.19
CA ALA A 257 0.04 -6.65 21.59
C ALA A 257 -0.60 -5.43 22.28
N GLU A 258 -0.71 -4.29 21.57
CA GLU A 258 -1.43 -3.09 22.04
C GLU A 258 -2.90 -3.40 22.41
N LYS A 259 -3.50 -4.41 21.76
CA LYS A 259 -4.88 -4.87 21.98
C LYS A 259 -5.01 -6.09 22.89
N ARG A 260 -3.92 -6.54 23.53
CA ARG A 260 -3.88 -7.79 24.31
C ARG A 260 -4.32 -9.01 23.48
N CYS A 261 -3.94 -9.01 22.21
CA CYS A 261 -4.05 -10.11 21.27
C CYS A 261 -2.63 -10.57 20.87
N LYS A 262 -2.48 -11.75 20.27
CA LYS A 262 -1.17 -12.24 19.86
C LYS A 262 -1.20 -13.13 18.63
N ILE A 263 -0.05 -13.24 17.99
CA ILE A 263 0.21 -14.25 16.97
C ILE A 263 0.65 -15.53 17.70
N SER A 264 -0.21 -16.55 17.73
CA SER A 264 0.05 -17.81 18.40
C SER A 264 0.94 -18.76 17.60
N TYR A 265 0.91 -18.63 16.27
CA TYR A 265 1.78 -19.40 15.37
C TYR A 265 2.17 -18.60 14.13
N LYS A 266 3.43 -18.72 13.72
CA LYS A 266 4.02 -18.04 12.56
C LYS A 266 4.45 -19.08 11.54
N VAL A 267 4.00 -18.92 10.30
CA VAL A 267 4.22 -19.86 9.20
C VAL A 267 4.96 -19.13 8.09
N PRO A 268 6.30 -19.12 8.10
CA PRO A 268 7.09 -18.59 7.01
C PRO A 268 7.04 -19.54 5.81
N LEU A 269 6.70 -19.01 4.64
CA LEU A 269 6.75 -19.71 3.36
C LEU A 269 7.88 -19.15 2.49
N ASN A 270 8.61 -20.02 1.80
CA ASN A 270 9.62 -19.56 0.85
C ASN A 270 8.97 -18.65 -0.22
N PRO A 271 9.60 -17.54 -0.67
CA PRO A 271 9.09 -16.72 -1.78
C PRO A 271 8.75 -17.49 -3.07
N ARG A 272 9.35 -18.68 -3.25
CA ARG A 272 9.04 -19.63 -4.32
C ARG A 272 8.58 -20.98 -3.78
N ALA A 273 7.75 -20.95 -2.72
CA ALA A 273 7.24 -22.16 -2.09
C ALA A 273 6.53 -23.07 -3.10
N THR A 274 6.88 -24.34 -3.06
CA THR A 274 6.25 -25.40 -3.83
C THR A 274 4.87 -25.70 -3.26
N LYS A 275 4.04 -26.38 -4.07
CA LYS A 275 2.72 -26.86 -3.62
C LYS A 275 2.84 -27.75 -2.36
N ASP A 276 3.86 -28.60 -2.30
CA ASP A 276 4.05 -29.52 -1.18
C ASP A 276 4.44 -28.77 0.10
N GLU A 277 5.32 -27.78 0.00
CA GLU A 277 5.67 -26.90 1.13
C GLU A 277 4.44 -26.14 1.65
N ILE A 278 3.63 -25.58 0.75
CA ILE A 278 2.36 -24.92 1.11
C ILE A 278 1.41 -25.90 1.80
N THR A 279 1.23 -27.09 1.23
CA THR A 279 0.31 -28.10 1.76
C THR A 279 0.75 -28.57 3.14
N ASN A 280 2.03 -28.88 3.32
CA ASN A 280 2.59 -29.30 4.61
C ASN A 280 2.45 -28.21 5.68
N ALA A 281 2.67 -26.95 5.30
CA ALA A 281 2.45 -25.82 6.19
C ALA A 281 0.97 -25.68 6.60
N LEU A 282 0.03 -25.89 5.68
CA LEU A 282 -1.40 -25.84 6.01
C LEU A 282 -1.85 -27.03 6.86
N ILE A 283 -1.26 -28.21 6.68
CA ILE A 283 -1.50 -29.38 7.54
C ILE A 283 -1.07 -29.07 8.98
N SER A 284 0.10 -28.47 9.18
CA SER A 284 0.53 -28.08 10.54
C SER A 284 -0.39 -27.02 11.15
N VAL A 285 -0.84 -26.04 10.36
CA VAL A 285 -1.82 -25.02 10.79
C VAL A 285 -3.16 -25.63 11.18
N SER A 286 -3.64 -26.65 10.46
CA SER A 286 -4.94 -27.28 10.76
C SER A 286 -4.96 -27.98 12.12
N SER A 287 -3.79 -28.33 12.67
CA SER A 287 -3.62 -28.94 13.99
C SER A 287 -3.50 -27.93 15.13
N MET A 288 -3.41 -26.63 14.83
CA MET A 288 -3.34 -25.58 15.85
C MET A 288 -4.71 -25.34 16.49
N GLU A 289 -4.79 -24.55 17.56
CA GLU A 289 -6.07 -24.21 18.20
C GLU A 289 -6.78 -23.03 17.53
N SER A 290 -6.03 -21.98 17.18
CA SER A 290 -6.60 -20.81 16.51
C SER A 290 -7.08 -21.15 15.10
N ARG A 291 -8.20 -20.56 14.70
CA ARG A 291 -8.79 -20.68 13.37
C ARG A 291 -8.83 -19.36 12.60
N ILE A 292 -8.20 -18.32 13.15
CA ILE A 292 -8.10 -17.00 12.55
C ILE A 292 -6.75 -16.90 11.85
N LEU A 293 -6.78 -16.95 10.53
CA LEU A 293 -5.61 -17.06 9.66
C LEU A 293 -5.39 -15.75 8.93
N ILE A 294 -4.25 -15.11 9.18
CA ILE A 294 -3.81 -13.91 8.49
C ILE A 294 -2.84 -14.34 7.40
N LEU A 295 -3.18 -14.02 6.15
CA LEU A 295 -2.42 -14.40 4.97
C LEU A 295 -1.77 -13.17 4.36
N HIS A 296 -0.45 -13.08 4.44
CA HIS A 296 0.34 -11.96 3.95
C HIS A 296 1.47 -12.42 3.02
N ILE A 297 1.15 -12.55 1.74
CA ILE A 297 2.01 -13.14 0.71
C ILE A 297 1.81 -12.41 -0.62
N TYR A 298 2.75 -12.56 -1.54
CA TYR A 298 2.62 -11.96 -2.87
C TYR A 298 1.39 -12.46 -3.63
N THR A 299 0.70 -11.54 -4.28
CA THR A 299 -0.47 -11.81 -5.13
C THR A 299 -0.20 -12.80 -6.26
N SER A 300 1.06 -12.95 -6.69
CA SER A 300 1.47 -13.87 -7.76
C SER A 300 1.22 -15.34 -7.45
N TRP A 301 1.29 -15.75 -6.17
CA TRP A 301 1.06 -17.14 -5.76
C TRP A 301 0.11 -17.27 -4.56
N GLY A 302 -0.46 -16.17 -4.08
CA GLY A 302 -1.39 -16.20 -2.94
C GLY A 302 -2.66 -17.03 -3.17
N LEU A 303 -3.15 -17.05 -4.40
CA LEU A 303 -4.28 -17.91 -4.78
C LEU A 303 -3.95 -19.41 -4.65
N GLN A 304 -2.69 -19.81 -4.79
CA GLN A 304 -2.29 -21.20 -4.62
C GLN A 304 -2.45 -21.65 -3.17
N VAL A 305 -2.08 -20.81 -2.20
CA VAL A 305 -2.29 -21.11 -0.77
C VAL A 305 -3.76 -21.29 -0.46
N LEU A 306 -4.62 -20.40 -0.95
CA LEU A 306 -6.07 -20.52 -0.76
C LEU A 306 -6.68 -21.74 -1.48
N THR A 307 -6.08 -22.16 -2.59
CA THR A 307 -6.50 -23.37 -3.32
C THR A 307 -6.16 -24.62 -2.51
N GLU A 308 -4.95 -24.72 -1.97
CA GLU A 308 -4.59 -25.87 -1.12
C GLU A 308 -5.36 -25.85 0.22
N ALA A 309 -5.62 -24.67 0.79
CA ALA A 309 -6.49 -24.53 1.96
C ALA A 309 -7.91 -25.06 1.68
N ARG A 310 -8.46 -24.81 0.48
CA ARG A 310 -9.74 -25.38 0.07
C ARG A 310 -9.70 -26.90 -0.02
N ASN A 311 -8.64 -27.46 -0.59
CA ASN A 311 -8.46 -28.92 -0.70
C ASN A 311 -8.40 -29.59 0.69
N LEU A 312 -7.88 -28.88 1.69
CA LEU A 312 -7.82 -29.32 3.09
C LEU A 312 -9.06 -28.93 3.91
N MET A 313 -10.13 -28.45 3.26
CA MET A 313 -11.38 -27.98 3.91
C MET A 313 -11.19 -26.83 4.90
N MET A 314 -10.07 -26.12 4.86
CA MET A 314 -9.79 -24.95 5.71
C MET A 314 -10.49 -23.68 5.24
N MET A 315 -11.28 -23.75 4.16
CA MET A 315 -12.14 -22.66 3.68
C MET A 315 -13.63 -22.87 4.08
N ALA A 316 -13.93 -23.93 4.82
CA ALA A 316 -15.28 -24.23 5.31
C ALA A 316 -15.61 -23.40 6.57
N SER A 317 -16.85 -23.56 7.07
CA SER A 317 -17.26 -22.96 8.34
C SER A 317 -16.31 -23.39 9.47
N GLY A 318 -15.87 -22.42 10.28
CA GLY A 318 -14.95 -22.66 11.39
C GLY A 318 -13.56 -22.09 11.17
N TYR A 319 -13.23 -21.62 9.97
CA TYR A 319 -12.02 -20.84 9.70
C TYR A 319 -12.37 -19.42 9.29
N VAL A 320 -11.50 -18.47 9.65
CA VAL A 320 -11.55 -17.09 9.18
C VAL A 320 -10.23 -16.79 8.48
N TRP A 321 -10.31 -16.30 7.25
CA TRP A 321 -9.14 -15.87 6.48
C TRP A 321 -9.16 -14.34 6.33
N ILE A 322 -8.11 -13.69 6.80
CA ILE A 322 -7.83 -12.27 6.57
C ILE A 322 -6.66 -12.21 5.60
N ALA A 323 -6.95 -11.94 4.33
CA ALA A 323 -5.92 -11.72 3.32
C ALA A 323 -5.55 -10.24 3.27
N THR A 324 -4.25 -9.98 3.14
CA THR A 324 -3.74 -8.64 2.83
C THR A 324 -3.78 -8.37 1.33
N ASP A 325 -3.42 -7.15 0.95
CA ASP A 325 -3.28 -6.72 -0.45
C ASP A 325 -2.09 -7.38 -1.17
#